data_AF-A0A8J4DF31-F1
#
_entry.id   AF-A0A8J4DF31-F1
#
_cell.length_a   1.000
_cell.length_b   1.000
_cell.length_c   1.000
_cell.angle_alpha   90.00
_cell.angle_beta   90.00
_cell.angle_gamma   90.00
#
_symmetry.space_group_name_H-M   'P 1'
#
loop_
_entity.id
_entity.type
_entity.pdbx_description
1 polymer ?
#
loop_
_entity_poly.entity_id
_entity_poly.type
_entity_poly.pdbx_seq_one_letter_code
_entity_poly.pdbx_strand_id
1 'polypeptide(L)'
;PSEIPIVCNGVLGTFMVASGVVRTQAGKSISPSEFERLAGKAASKKWKVTLRVIRANGQLGPTLGEHLVELGLEEPAAPRAPSHLAQAIANLDALRRRHGLARGRPPPAVAAVAAAKAAVAAVGGASFGSEEATEPSGSGGGGGSNLGRGGSFSTATPGSGLARAGHHGR
;
A
#
# COMPACT_ATOMS: atom_id res chain seq x y z
N PRO A 1 -14.59 13.65 10.32
CA PRO A 1 -13.53 14.53 10.84
C PRO A 1 -13.30 15.68 9.84
N SER A 2 -13.12 16.93 10.31
CA SER A 2 -12.85 18.08 9.42
C SER A 2 -11.39 18.16 8.97
N GLU A 3 -10.48 17.71 9.84
CA GLU A 3 -9.04 17.74 9.64
C GLU A 3 -8.44 16.35 9.88
N ILE A 4 -7.51 15.94 9.00
CA ILE A 4 -6.82 14.66 9.08
C ILE A 4 -5.30 14.92 9.08
N PRO A 5 -4.56 14.55 10.14
CA PRO A 5 -3.11 14.70 10.15
C PRO A 5 -2.47 13.72 9.17
N ILE A 6 -1.57 14.22 8.33
CA ILE A 6 -0.92 13.46 7.26
C ILE A 6 0.58 13.68 7.23
N VAL A 7 1.30 12.74 6.63
CA VAL A 7 2.73 12.81 6.38
C VAL A 7 3.07 12.33 4.97
N CYS A 8 4.03 12.99 4.34
CA CYS A 8 4.62 12.61 3.08
C CYS A 8 6.14 12.72 3.16
N ASN A 9 6.85 11.61 3.03
CA ASN A 9 8.32 11.58 3.04
C ASN A 9 8.95 12.37 4.21
N GLY A 10 8.37 12.25 5.41
CA GLY A 10 8.80 12.97 6.62
C GLY A 10 8.25 14.39 6.76
N VAL A 11 7.64 14.98 5.74
CA VAL A 11 6.98 16.29 5.82
C VAL A 11 5.58 16.12 6.40
N LEU A 12 5.30 16.82 7.49
CA LEU A 12 4.02 16.79 8.21
C LEU A 12 3.05 17.85 7.67
N GLY A 13 1.76 17.53 7.67
CA GLY A 13 0.71 18.44 7.26
C GLY A 13 -0.66 18.01 7.79
N THR A 14 -1.67 18.81 7.49
CA THR A 14 -3.06 18.53 7.87
C THR A 14 -3.96 18.66 6.65
N PHE A 15 -4.61 17.58 6.27
CA PHE A 15 -5.57 17.57 5.16
C PHE A 15 -6.93 18.07 5.66
N MET A 16 -7.43 19.15 5.06
CA MET A 16 -8.74 19.72 5.36
C MET A 16 -9.77 19.09 4.41
N VAL A 17 -10.63 18.23 4.95
CA VAL A 17 -11.54 17.38 4.17
C VAL A 17 -12.53 18.21 3.35
N ALA A 18 -13.11 19.25 3.96
CA ALA A 18 -14.13 20.07 3.33
C ALA A 18 -13.63 20.82 2.08
N SER A 19 -12.36 21.24 2.08
CA SER A 19 -11.76 22.05 1.02
C SER A 19 -10.82 21.25 0.10
N GLY A 20 -10.44 20.03 0.48
CA GLY A 20 -9.50 19.20 -0.29
C GLY A 20 -8.07 19.76 -0.36
N VAL A 21 -7.68 20.63 0.58
CA VAL A 21 -6.34 21.24 0.63
C VAL A 21 -5.54 20.76 1.83
N VAL A 22 -4.22 20.88 1.74
CA VAL A 22 -3.29 20.55 2.82
C VAL A 22 -2.77 21.83 3.46
N ARG A 23 -2.93 21.95 4.78
CA ARG A 23 -2.28 22.97 5.61
C ARG A 23 -0.90 22.46 6.03
N THR A 24 0.15 23.17 5.66
CA THR A 24 1.53 22.85 6.06
C THR A 24 1.79 23.25 7.52
N GLN A 25 2.90 22.78 8.10
CA GLN A 25 3.32 23.25 9.43
C GLN A 25 3.57 24.77 9.49
N ALA A 26 3.89 25.40 8.36
CA ALA A 26 4.02 26.85 8.25
C ALA A 26 2.66 27.58 8.19
N GLY A 27 1.54 26.86 8.28
CA GLY A 27 0.19 27.42 8.19
C GLY A 27 -0.29 27.72 6.77
N LYS A 28 0.53 27.48 5.74
CA LYS A 28 0.17 27.72 4.34
C LYS A 28 -0.78 26.62 3.85
N SER A 29 -1.86 27.02 3.18
CA SER A 29 -2.76 26.09 2.48
C SER A 29 -2.29 25.88 1.04
N ILE A 30 -2.08 24.63 0.64
CA ILE A 30 -1.62 24.24 -0.70
C ILE A 30 -2.38 23.02 -1.19
N SER A 31 -2.29 22.73 -2.50
CA SER A 31 -2.88 21.52 -3.05
C SER A 31 -2.13 20.25 -2.58
N PRO A 32 -2.79 19.08 -2.51
CA PRO A 32 -2.13 17.82 -2.15
C PRO A 32 -0.92 17.47 -3.04
N SER A 33 -1.00 17.77 -4.34
CA SER A 33 0.09 17.54 -5.29
C SER A 33 1.27 18.49 -5.09
N GLU A 34 1.04 19.73 -4.66
CA GLU A 34 2.12 20.64 -4.27
C GLU A 34 2.77 20.21 -2.96
N PHE A 35 1.98 19.72 -2.00
CA PHE A 35 2.52 19.17 -0.76
C PHE A 35 3.43 17.97 -1.03
N GLU A 36 3.03 17.07 -1.95
CA GLU A 36 3.88 15.97 -2.41
C GLU A 36 5.19 16.47 -3.04
N ARG A 37 5.13 17.56 -3.82
CA ARG A 37 6.32 18.20 -4.41
C ARG A 37 7.25 18.80 -3.37
N LEU A 38 6.70 19.47 -2.35
CA LEU A 38 7.48 19.99 -1.21
C LEU A 38 8.16 18.88 -0.42
N ALA A 39 7.55 17.69 -0.37
CA ALA A 39 8.12 16.51 0.24
C ALA A 39 9.20 15.81 -0.62
N GLY A 40 9.58 16.38 -1.76
CA GLY A 40 10.62 15.84 -2.64
C GLY A 40 10.17 14.69 -3.54
N LYS A 41 8.86 14.42 -3.63
CA LYS A 41 8.32 13.48 -4.62
C LYS A 41 7.97 14.21 -5.91
N ALA A 42 8.19 13.55 -7.05
CA ALA A 42 7.66 14.04 -8.32
C ALA A 42 6.14 14.16 -8.18
N ALA A 43 5.57 15.28 -8.64
CA ALA A 43 4.14 15.54 -8.54
C ALA A 43 3.37 14.44 -9.30
N SER A 44 2.87 13.46 -8.56
CA SER A 44 2.20 12.31 -9.12
C SER A 44 0.70 12.55 -9.03
N LYS A 45 -0.04 12.08 -10.03
CA LYS A 45 -1.51 12.06 -9.98
C LYS A 45 -2.05 11.08 -8.91
N LYS A 46 -1.17 10.45 -8.13
CA LYS A 46 -1.48 9.45 -7.10
C LYS A 46 -1.23 9.97 -5.69
N TRP A 47 -1.44 11.26 -5.44
CA TRP A 47 -1.26 11.87 -4.11
C TRP A 47 -2.02 11.12 -2.99
N LYS A 48 -3.22 10.61 -3.27
CA LYS A 48 -4.00 9.81 -2.29
C LYS A 48 -3.26 8.56 -1.78
N VAL A 49 -2.34 8.01 -2.58
CA VAL A 49 -1.55 6.82 -2.27
C VAL A 49 -0.22 7.18 -1.59
N THR A 50 0.33 8.36 -1.88
CA THR A 50 1.63 8.77 -1.34
C THR A 50 1.53 9.47 0.00
N LEU A 51 0.39 10.12 0.29
CA LEU A 51 0.08 10.69 1.61
C LEU A 51 -0.38 9.59 2.57
N ARG A 52 0.20 9.53 3.76
CA ARG A 52 -0.19 8.62 4.84
C ARG A 52 -0.83 9.37 5.99
N VAL A 53 -1.85 8.77 6.60
CA VAL A 53 -2.51 9.33 7.78
C VAL A 53 -1.67 9.05 9.02
N ILE A 54 -1.55 10.02 9.91
CA ILE A 54 -0.88 9.85 11.21
C ILE A 54 -1.96 9.50 12.24
N ARG A 55 -1.79 8.38 12.94
CA ARG A 55 -2.71 7.99 14.01
C ARG A 55 -2.41 8.78 15.29
N ALA A 56 -3.33 8.75 16.26
CA ALA A 56 -3.15 9.43 17.55
C ALA A 56 -1.88 8.98 18.31
N ASN A 57 -1.38 7.77 18.04
CA ASN A 57 -0.14 7.23 18.60
C ASN A 57 1.14 7.68 17.84
N GLY A 58 1.02 8.54 16.83
CA GLY A 58 2.13 8.99 15.98
C GLY A 58 2.57 7.96 14.92
N GLN A 59 1.96 6.79 14.85
CA GLN A 59 2.32 5.79 13.84
C GLN A 59 1.72 6.11 12.47
N LEU A 60 2.41 5.66 11.43
CA LEU A 60 1.94 5.72 10.05
C LEU A 60 0.77 4.76 9.86
N GLY A 61 -0.38 5.33 9.55
CA GLY A 61 -1.60 4.61 9.25
C GLY A 61 -1.74 4.26 7.76
N PRO A 62 -2.99 4.00 7.32
CA PRO A 62 -3.30 3.73 5.92
C PRO A 62 -3.00 4.96 5.04
N THR A 63 -3.05 4.75 3.73
CA THR A 63 -2.98 5.85 2.78
C THR A 63 -4.20 6.77 2.94
N LEU A 64 -4.05 8.04 2.56
CA LEU A 64 -5.16 9.00 2.67
C LEU A 64 -6.38 8.54 1.85
N GLY A 65 -6.17 7.93 0.68
CA GLY A 65 -7.25 7.38 -0.13
C GLY A 65 -8.04 6.27 0.57
N GLU A 66 -7.34 5.29 1.15
CA GLU A 66 -7.99 4.21 1.92
C GLU A 66 -8.77 4.77 3.11
N HIS A 67 -8.21 5.77 3.80
CA HIS A 67 -8.87 6.36 4.95
C HIS A 67 -10.11 7.20 4.58
N LEU A 68 -10.11 7.89 3.43
CA LEU A 68 -11.29 8.61 2.94
C LEU A 68 -12.43 7.65 2.57
N VAL A 69 -12.10 6.48 2.03
CA VAL A 69 -13.07 5.40 1.76
C VAL A 69 -13.62 4.84 3.07
N GLU A 70 -12.77 4.58 4.07
CA GLU A 70 -13.17 4.11 5.40
C GLU A 70 -14.14 5.08 6.10
N LEU A 71 -13.95 6.39 5.90
CA LEU A 71 -14.85 7.43 6.42
C LEU A 71 -16.14 7.61 5.60
N GLY A 72 -16.31 6.88 4.48
CA GLY A 72 -17.47 7.01 3.59
C GLY A 72 -17.52 8.33 2.82
N LEU A 73 -16.40 9.05 2.73
CA LEU A 73 -16.29 10.33 2.01
C LEU A 73 -15.95 10.13 0.53
N GLU A 74 -15.40 8.98 0.19
CA GLU A 74 -15.06 8.60 -1.17
C GLU A 74 -15.64 7.21 -1.46
N GLU A 75 -16.22 7.06 -2.65
CA GLU A 75 -16.70 5.76 -3.11
C GLU A 75 -15.48 4.86 -3.34
N PRO A 76 -15.51 3.59 -2.90
CA PRO A 76 -14.45 2.64 -3.16
C PRO A 76 -14.14 2.65 -4.66
N ALA A 77 -12.91 3.03 -5.02
CA ALA A 77 -12.51 3.02 -6.42
C ALA A 77 -12.74 1.59 -6.95
N ALA A 78 -13.74 1.44 -7.83
CA ALA A 78 -14.09 0.14 -8.38
C ALA A 78 -12.81 -0.56 -8.81
N PRO A 79 -12.63 -1.86 -8.48
CA PRO A 79 -11.42 -2.60 -8.84
C PRO A 79 -11.16 -2.37 -10.32
N ARG A 80 -10.13 -1.58 -10.62
CA ARG A 80 -9.80 -1.30 -12.03
C ARG A 80 -9.52 -2.66 -12.64
N ALA A 81 -10.27 -3.01 -13.68
CA ALA A 81 -10.13 -4.29 -14.36
C ALA A 81 -8.63 -4.54 -14.59
N PRO A 82 -8.10 -5.72 -14.18
CA PRO A 82 -6.68 -5.93 -14.01
C PRO A 82 -5.95 -5.62 -15.32
N SER A 83 -5.26 -4.48 -15.31
CA SER A 83 -4.64 -3.89 -16.48
C SER A 83 -3.46 -4.75 -16.92
N HIS A 84 -3.52 -5.21 -18.17
CA HIS A 84 -2.45 -5.86 -18.93
C HIS A 84 -1.92 -7.21 -18.41
N LEU A 85 -1.69 -7.41 -17.11
CA LEU A 85 -1.20 -8.67 -16.57
C LEU A 85 -2.27 -9.78 -16.67
N ALA A 86 -3.51 -9.50 -16.28
CA ALA A 86 -4.59 -10.47 -16.45
C ALA A 86 -4.88 -10.74 -17.94
N GLN A 87 -4.75 -9.72 -18.79
CA GLN A 87 -4.83 -9.89 -20.24
C GLN A 87 -3.70 -10.81 -20.75
N ALA A 88 -2.48 -10.62 -20.26
CA ALA A 88 -1.32 -11.43 -20.63
C ALA A 88 -1.45 -12.88 -20.13
N ILE A 89 -1.95 -13.09 -18.91
CA ILE A 89 -2.25 -14.42 -18.37
C ILE A 89 -3.34 -15.10 -19.21
N ALA A 90 -4.42 -14.39 -19.53
CA ALA A 90 -5.48 -14.91 -20.38
C ALA A 90 -4.97 -15.26 -21.79
N ASN A 91 -4.09 -14.44 -22.36
CA ASN A 91 -3.45 -14.69 -23.64
C ASN A 91 -2.52 -15.90 -23.59
N LEU A 92 -1.73 -16.06 -22.53
CA LEU A 92 -0.85 -17.21 -22.34
C LEU A 92 -1.65 -18.51 -22.22
N ASP A 93 -2.75 -18.51 -21.47
CA ASP A 93 -3.64 -19.67 -21.36
C ASP A 93 -4.38 -19.97 -22.66
N ALA A 94 -4.76 -18.94 -23.45
CA ALA A 94 -5.29 -19.13 -24.79
C ALA A 94 -4.25 -19.78 -25.72
N LEU A 95 -2.97 -19.37 -25.64
CA LEU A 95 -1.88 -19.93 -26.41
C LEU A 95 -1.63 -21.40 -26.03
N ARG A 96 -1.57 -21.72 -24.74
CA ARG A 96 -1.43 -23.11 -24.24
C ARG A 96 -2.55 -24.02 -24.74
N ARG A 97 -3.78 -23.52 -24.81
CA ARG A 97 -4.93 -24.25 -25.38
C ARG A 97 -4.78 -24.51 -26.88
N ARG A 98 -4.28 -23.53 -27.65
CA ARG A 98 -4.06 -23.68 -29.11
C ARG A 98 -2.97 -24.69 -29.45
N HIS A 99 -1.90 -24.73 -28.66
CA HIS A 99 -0.77 -25.64 -28.91
C HIS A 99 -0.93 -27.04 -28.30
N GLY A 100 -2.11 -27.39 -27.78
CA GLY A 100 -2.33 -28.72 -27.17
C GLY A 100 -1.54 -28.98 -25.88
N LEU A 101 -0.82 -27.98 -25.37
CA LEU A 101 -0.06 -28.06 -24.12
C LEU A 101 -0.97 -28.00 -22.87
N ALA A 102 -2.26 -27.70 -23.05
CA ALA A 102 -3.23 -27.56 -21.96
C ALA A 102 -3.77 -28.89 -21.40
N ARG A 103 -3.19 -30.05 -21.73
CA ARG A 103 -3.58 -31.33 -21.12
C ARG A 103 -2.38 -32.18 -20.73
N GLY A 104 -1.68 -31.71 -19.69
CA GLY A 104 -1.28 -32.64 -18.65
C GLY A 104 -2.56 -33.21 -18.05
N ARG A 105 -2.98 -34.39 -18.52
CA ARG A 105 -3.86 -35.28 -17.77
C ARG A 105 -3.38 -35.21 -16.30
N PRO A 106 -4.20 -34.81 -15.31
CA PRO A 106 -3.77 -34.88 -13.93
C PRO A 106 -3.25 -36.31 -13.70
N PRO A 107 -2.04 -36.49 -13.15
CA PRO A 107 -1.49 -37.81 -12.95
C PRO A 107 -2.54 -38.64 -12.19
N PRO A 108 -2.84 -39.88 -12.62
CA PRO A 108 -3.92 -40.68 -12.04
C PRO A 108 -3.77 -40.95 -10.53
N ALA A 109 -2.63 -40.61 -9.93
CA ALA A 109 -2.36 -40.77 -8.51
C ALA A 109 -3.11 -39.79 -7.58
N VAL A 110 -3.56 -38.62 -8.04
CA VAL A 110 -4.30 -37.65 -7.18
C VAL A 110 -5.83 -37.71 -7.30
N ALA A 111 -6.35 -38.39 -8.33
CA ALA A 111 -7.79 -38.65 -8.44
C ALA A 111 -8.27 -39.67 -7.39
N ALA A 112 -7.40 -40.58 -6.93
CA ALA A 112 -7.73 -41.54 -5.89
C ALA A 112 -7.86 -40.90 -4.49
N VAL A 113 -7.12 -39.82 -4.19
CA VAL A 113 -7.12 -39.20 -2.86
C VAL A 113 -8.32 -38.27 -2.66
N ALA A 114 -8.81 -37.62 -3.71
CA ALA A 114 -10.02 -36.79 -3.63
C ALA A 114 -11.31 -37.64 -3.49
N ALA A 115 -11.37 -38.81 -4.12
CA ALA A 115 -12.48 -39.75 -3.95
C ALA A 115 -12.48 -40.43 -2.57
N ALA A 116 -11.30 -40.70 -2.00
CA ALA A 116 -11.18 -41.27 -0.65
C ALA A 116 -11.66 -40.32 0.46
N LYS A 117 -11.60 -39.00 0.26
CA LYS A 117 -12.04 -38.02 1.26
C LYS A 117 -13.57 -37.84 1.33
N ALA A 118 -14.32 -38.25 0.31
CA ALA A 118 -15.78 -38.20 0.30
C ALA A 118 -16.43 -39.43 0.97
N ALA A 119 -15.75 -40.57 1.02
CA ALA A 119 -16.30 -41.79 1.62
C ALA A 119 -16.17 -41.84 3.16
N VAL A 120 -15.23 -41.11 3.76
CA VAL A 120 -15.00 -41.11 5.22
C VAL A 120 -16.00 -40.24 5.99
N ALA A 121 -16.74 -39.35 5.33
CA ALA A 121 -17.72 -38.47 5.99
C ALA A 121 -19.05 -39.14 6.35
N ALA A 122 -19.27 -40.41 5.98
CA ALA A 122 -20.57 -41.08 6.14
C ALA A 122 -20.67 -42.08 7.32
N VAL A 123 -19.57 -42.40 8.02
CA VAL A 123 -19.56 -43.47 9.06
C VAL A 123 -18.92 -43.01 10.37
N GLY A 124 -19.34 -41.87 10.92
CA GLY A 124 -18.68 -41.34 12.12
C GLY A 124 -19.52 -40.41 12.98
N GLY A 125 -20.73 -40.82 13.33
CA GLY A 125 -21.45 -40.26 14.48
C GLY A 125 -21.04 -40.96 15.78
N ALA A 126 -20.49 -40.20 16.73
CA ALA A 126 -20.47 -40.37 18.20
C ALA A 126 -19.31 -39.51 18.75
N SER A 127 -19.57 -38.37 19.42
CA SER A 127 -19.84 -38.22 20.86
C SER A 127 -18.57 -38.19 21.74
N PHE A 128 -18.58 -37.26 22.71
CA PHE A 128 -17.59 -36.98 23.78
C PHE A 128 -16.29 -36.29 23.32
N GLY A 129 -15.73 -35.28 23.97
CA GLY A 129 -15.97 -34.65 25.27
C GLY A 129 -14.66 -33.96 25.70
N SER A 130 -14.79 -32.83 26.38
CA SER A 130 -13.83 -32.15 27.28
C SER A 130 -12.44 -31.69 26.80
N GLU A 131 -12.22 -30.40 27.11
CA GLU A 131 -11.03 -29.78 27.73
C GLU A 131 -9.68 -30.52 27.65
N GLU A 132 -8.67 -29.85 27.08
CA GLU A 132 -7.48 -29.45 27.84
C GLU A 132 -6.65 -28.43 27.05
N ALA A 133 -6.11 -27.45 27.77
CA ALA A 133 -5.27 -26.39 27.29
C ALA A 133 -3.91 -26.90 26.78
N THR A 134 -3.33 -26.25 25.76
CA THR A 134 -1.88 -26.10 25.62
C THR A 134 -1.61 -24.90 24.70
N GLU A 135 -1.03 -23.85 25.29
CA GLU A 135 -0.34 -22.80 24.56
C GLU A 135 0.98 -23.34 24.00
N PRO A 136 1.29 -23.15 22.71
CA PRO A 136 2.67 -23.11 22.27
C PRO A 136 3.08 -21.66 22.05
N SER A 137 3.78 -21.13 23.05
CA SER A 137 4.64 -19.96 22.95
C SER A 137 5.74 -20.23 21.92
N GLY A 138 5.54 -19.75 20.69
CA GLY A 138 6.47 -19.86 19.57
C GLY A 138 7.30 -18.59 19.41
N SER A 139 8.30 -18.43 20.28
CA SER A 139 9.35 -17.42 20.14
C SER A 139 10.30 -17.81 19.00
N GLY A 140 10.06 -17.27 17.81
CA GLY A 140 10.87 -17.50 16.61
C GLY A 140 11.65 -16.25 16.23
N GLY A 141 12.83 -16.10 16.82
CA GLY A 141 13.82 -15.10 16.42
C GLY A 141 14.33 -15.37 14.99
N GLY A 142 14.37 -14.31 14.18
CA GLY A 142 14.94 -14.32 12.84
C GLY A 142 15.58 -12.98 12.54
N GLY A 143 16.81 -12.82 13.03
CA GLY A 143 17.67 -11.68 12.72
C GLY A 143 17.99 -11.64 11.23
N GLY A 144 17.61 -10.53 10.59
CA GLY A 144 17.97 -10.21 9.22
C GLY A 144 18.56 -8.81 9.15
N SER A 145 19.78 -8.65 9.65
CA SER A 145 20.58 -7.44 9.50
C SER A 145 20.97 -7.29 8.03
N ASN A 146 20.15 -6.59 7.25
CA ASN A 146 20.55 -6.18 5.90
C ASN A 146 21.34 -4.87 5.97
N LEU A 147 22.63 -5.00 6.30
CA LEU A 147 23.63 -3.94 6.13
C LEU A 147 23.94 -3.82 4.62
N GLY A 148 23.04 -3.14 3.91
CA GLY A 148 23.10 -2.92 2.47
C GLY A 148 23.38 -1.46 2.11
N ARG A 149 24.63 -1.04 2.29
CA ARG A 149 25.42 -0.34 1.26
C ARG A 149 24.86 0.97 0.66
N GLY A 150 25.36 2.09 1.21
CA GLY A 150 26.03 3.17 0.46
C GLY A 150 25.32 3.77 -0.75
N GLY A 151 24.76 4.97 -0.57
CA GLY A 151 24.43 5.90 -1.65
C GLY A 151 24.76 7.33 -1.21
N SER A 152 25.84 7.87 -1.77
CA SER A 152 26.43 9.17 -1.45
C SER A 152 25.43 10.32 -1.51
N PHE A 153 25.45 11.12 -0.45
CA PHE A 153 24.84 12.44 -0.36
C PHE A 153 25.68 13.42 -1.20
N SER A 154 25.16 13.82 -2.36
CA SER A 154 25.64 15.02 -3.05
C SER A 154 25.05 16.24 -2.37
N THR A 155 25.84 16.86 -1.50
CA THR A 155 25.61 18.22 -1.00
C THR A 155 25.81 19.20 -2.16
N ALA A 156 24.73 19.59 -2.83
CA ALA A 156 24.75 20.74 -3.73
C ALA A 156 24.57 22.01 -2.88
N THR A 157 25.66 22.75 -2.80
CA THR A 157 25.86 24.05 -2.17
C THR A 157 24.78 25.07 -2.54
N PRO A 158 24.33 25.93 -1.59
CA PRO A 158 23.42 27.03 -1.87
C PRO A 158 24.11 28.11 -2.74
N GLY A 159 23.50 28.40 -3.89
CA GLY A 159 23.83 29.57 -4.69
C GLY A 159 23.22 30.83 -4.06
N SER A 160 24.06 31.57 -3.32
CA SER A 160 23.80 32.95 -2.91
C SER A 160 23.67 33.86 -4.14
N GLY A 161 22.43 34.10 -4.57
CA GLY A 161 22.09 35.13 -5.56
C GLY A 161 21.74 36.44 -4.87
N LEU A 162 22.75 37.15 -4.36
CA LEU A 162 22.61 38.51 -3.83
C LEU A 162 22.79 39.49 -4.99
N ALA A 163 21.69 39.90 -5.61
CA ALA A 163 21.68 41.04 -6.53
C ALA A 163 20.28 41.62 -6.66
N ARG A 164 20.04 42.78 -6.03
CA ARG A 164 19.75 44.00 -6.79
C ARG A 164 19.84 45.24 -5.90
N ALA A 165 20.84 46.06 -6.20
CA ALA A 165 20.96 47.42 -5.73
C ALA A 165 19.94 48.34 -6.42
N GLY A 166 19.54 49.39 -5.68
CA GLY A 166 19.32 50.71 -6.25
C GLY A 166 17.87 51.15 -6.45
N HIS A 167 17.39 52.03 -5.57
CA HIS A 167 16.90 53.35 -6.00
C HIS A 167 16.76 54.31 -4.81
N HIS A 168 17.73 55.23 -4.67
CA HIS A 168 17.49 56.52 -4.03
C HIS A 168 17.26 57.53 -5.17
N GLY A 169 16.00 57.93 -5.33
CA GLY A 169 15.60 59.12 -6.09
C GLY A 169 15.33 60.24 -5.10
N ARG A 170 15.82 61.42 -5.44
CA ARG A 170 16.01 62.63 -4.63
C ARG A 170 14.75 63.22 -4.01
#